data_AF-E3LLW0-F1
#
_entry.id   AF-E3LLW0-F1
#
_cell.length_a   1.000
_cell.length_b   1.000
_cell.length_c   1.000
_cell.angle_alpha   90.00
_cell.angle_beta   90.00
_cell.angle_gamma   90.00
#
_symmetry.space_group_name_H-M   'P 1'
#
loop_
_entity.id
_entity.type
_entity.pdbx_description
1 polymer ?
#
loop_
_entity_poly.entity_id
_entity_poly.type
_entity_poly.pdbx_seq_one_letter_code
_entity_poly.pdbx_strand_id
1 'polypeptide(L)'
;MSKFPLFQLPGVPRTLVFQLMDPEQVIELTFIYRAIKETVSLSKLRASHFLLLLHNPPCNSIKIVIQFSENSINFTLIAKIEYSEEAFSSWEIDGNPVHGQKLNKTNFSLFSGKTYSDQELVVKSLTQHFHEIMRFNDYSFRAIQVSLKSIMSNFIWKHTKKFRDFVYYQNEIDTSATSKELKFLLEEITVNQLELRLKPEIHPTVSKLKLKHSTMQLDYSLSIHFDSYFDMKCEKVWITVSIVNSEDIVNFVRNWLDGNLENLQFFSVEIRNDVFDEDFIFSKFKQFMIEFPPDHPKHNTRPNIRDIKQSSGKSARLSFYLKKFEFEVE
;
A
#
# COMPACT_ATOMS: atom_id res chain seq x y z
N MET A 1 32.53 16.59 -27.72
CA MET A 1 32.12 15.46 -26.85
C MET A 1 33.37 14.96 -26.13
N SER A 2 33.44 15.09 -24.81
CA SER A 2 34.63 14.71 -24.04
C SER A 2 34.88 13.19 -24.15
N LYS A 3 36.16 12.80 -24.13
CA LYS A 3 36.64 11.41 -24.23
C LYS A 3 36.29 10.61 -22.97
N PHE A 4 35.02 10.38 -22.68
CA PHE A 4 34.65 9.44 -21.63
C PHE A 4 34.96 8.02 -22.15
N PRO A 5 35.93 7.28 -21.58
CA PRO A 5 36.46 6.05 -22.18
C PRO A 5 35.38 4.99 -22.43
N LEU A 6 34.31 4.98 -21.62
CA LEU A 6 33.20 4.03 -21.76
C LEU A 6 32.44 4.16 -23.09
N PHE A 7 32.47 5.32 -23.75
CA PHE A 7 31.84 5.49 -25.06
C PHE A 7 32.67 4.93 -26.22
N GLN A 8 33.93 4.57 -25.98
CA GLN A 8 34.78 3.91 -26.98
C GLN A 8 34.54 2.39 -27.04
N LEU A 9 33.85 1.83 -26.03
CA LEU A 9 33.53 0.42 -25.98
C LEU A 9 32.39 0.05 -26.95
N PRO A 10 32.44 -1.12 -27.60
CA PRO A 10 31.30 -1.67 -28.32
C PRO A 10 30.07 -1.84 -27.41
N GLY A 11 28.87 -1.93 -28.00
CA GLY A 11 27.61 -1.92 -27.27
C GLY A 11 27.52 -2.96 -26.14
N VAL A 12 27.90 -4.22 -26.40
CA VAL A 12 27.80 -5.30 -25.41
C VAL A 12 28.76 -5.11 -24.22
N PRO A 13 30.09 -4.93 -24.41
CA PRO A 13 31.00 -4.62 -23.30
C PRO A 13 30.57 -3.40 -22.49
N ARG A 14 30.09 -2.35 -23.18
CA ARG A 14 29.63 -1.12 -22.53
C ARG A 14 28.43 -1.37 -21.60
N THR A 15 27.45 -2.15 -22.06
CA THR A 15 26.32 -2.56 -21.22
C THR A 15 26.76 -3.38 -20.01
N LEU A 16 27.71 -4.29 -20.22
CA LEU A 16 28.21 -5.16 -19.14
C LEU A 16 28.91 -4.36 -18.05
N VAL A 17 29.68 -3.33 -18.43
CA VAL A 17 30.29 -2.42 -17.44
C VAL A 17 29.21 -1.74 -16.59
N PHE A 18 28.16 -1.19 -17.19
CA PHE A 18 27.09 -0.56 -16.41
C PHE A 18 26.33 -1.54 -15.49
N GLN A 19 26.27 -2.82 -15.84
CA GLN A 19 25.67 -3.85 -14.98
C GLN A 19 26.56 -4.24 -13.79
N LEU A 20 27.88 -4.03 -13.91
CA LEU A 20 28.86 -4.31 -12.85
C LEU A 20 29.19 -3.09 -11.99
N MET A 21 28.79 -1.90 -12.43
CA MET A 21 28.93 -0.68 -11.65
C MET A 21 27.91 -0.63 -10.51
N ASP A 22 28.31 0.03 -9.43
CA ASP A 22 27.40 0.33 -8.33
C ASP A 22 26.16 1.10 -8.86
N PRO A 23 24.92 0.65 -8.58
CA PRO A 23 23.71 1.23 -9.18
C PRO A 23 23.57 2.74 -8.96
N GLU A 24 24.00 3.28 -7.81
CA GLU A 24 23.91 4.71 -7.56
C GLU A 24 24.80 5.54 -8.48
N GLN A 25 25.97 5.01 -8.88
CA GLN A 25 26.88 5.69 -9.79
C GLN A 25 26.28 5.73 -11.18
N VAL A 26 25.68 4.61 -11.62
CA VAL A 26 25.02 4.53 -12.92
C VAL A 26 23.85 5.52 -12.98
N ILE A 27 23.03 5.58 -11.93
CA ILE A 27 21.90 6.52 -11.86
C ILE A 27 22.38 7.96 -11.90
N GLU A 28 23.37 8.32 -11.09
CA GLU A 28 23.95 9.67 -11.09
C GLU A 28 24.50 10.05 -12.47
N LEU A 29 25.21 9.14 -13.13
CA LEU A 29 25.69 9.34 -14.50
C LEU A 29 24.56 9.52 -15.50
N THR A 30 23.41 8.85 -15.32
CA THR A 30 22.25 9.03 -16.20
C THR A 30 21.59 10.42 -16.08
N PHE A 31 21.80 11.13 -14.98
CA PHE A 31 21.34 12.51 -14.80
C PHE A 31 22.25 13.55 -15.47
N ILE A 32 23.51 13.18 -15.74
CA ILE A 32 24.53 14.10 -16.28
C ILE A 32 24.73 13.86 -17.77
N TYR A 33 24.67 12.60 -18.22
CA TYR A 33 25.04 12.21 -19.58
C TYR A 33 23.90 11.48 -20.30
N ARG A 34 23.27 12.17 -21.25
CA ARG A 34 22.22 11.61 -22.11
C ARG A 34 22.62 10.30 -22.79
N ALA A 35 23.85 10.20 -23.31
CA ALA A 35 24.34 8.98 -23.96
C ALA A 35 24.44 7.77 -23.00
N ILE A 36 24.67 8.02 -21.70
CA ILE A 36 24.63 6.97 -20.67
C ILE A 36 23.18 6.57 -20.43
N LYS A 37 22.26 7.54 -20.25
CA LYS A 37 20.82 7.26 -20.12
C LYS A 37 20.30 6.38 -21.27
N GLU A 38 20.63 6.73 -22.51
CA GLU A 38 20.27 5.95 -23.71
C GLU A 38 20.88 4.54 -23.72
N THR A 39 22.11 4.38 -23.23
CA THR A 39 22.72 3.04 -23.15
C THR A 39 22.11 2.19 -22.05
N VAL A 40 21.85 2.77 -20.87
CA VAL A 40 21.28 2.07 -19.73
C VAL A 40 19.83 1.71 -20.01
N SER A 41 19.04 2.57 -20.68
CA SER A 41 17.64 2.28 -21.02
C SER A 41 17.46 1.04 -21.92
N LEU A 42 18.44 0.73 -22.76
CA LEU A 42 18.45 -0.48 -23.60
C LEU A 42 18.62 -1.76 -22.77
N SER A 43 19.44 -1.71 -21.73
CA SER A 43 19.78 -2.88 -20.90
C SER A 43 18.90 -3.03 -19.66
N LYS A 44 18.43 -1.90 -19.13
CA LYS A 44 17.71 -1.68 -17.89
C LYS A 44 18.36 -2.29 -16.65
N LEU A 45 18.63 -1.48 -15.64
CA LEU A 45 19.03 -1.96 -14.32
C LEU A 45 17.90 -2.77 -13.69
N ARG A 46 18.24 -3.77 -12.88
CA ARG A 46 17.25 -4.59 -12.15
C ARG A 46 17.16 -4.12 -10.72
N ALA A 47 16.04 -3.49 -10.39
CA ALA A 47 15.69 -3.16 -9.01
C ALA A 47 14.65 -4.15 -8.51
N SER A 48 14.79 -4.57 -7.25
CA SER A 48 13.83 -5.46 -6.60
C SER A 48 12.55 -4.72 -6.24
N HIS A 49 12.64 -3.45 -5.85
CA HIS A 49 11.49 -2.71 -5.34
C HIS A 49 11.53 -1.21 -5.67
N PHE A 50 10.36 -0.65 -5.98
CA PHE A 50 10.11 0.78 -6.08
C PHE A 50 9.10 1.23 -5.03
N LEU A 51 9.48 2.17 -4.16
CA LEU A 51 8.58 2.79 -3.18
C LEU A 51 8.40 4.27 -3.52
N LEU A 52 7.14 4.69 -3.68
CA LEU A 52 6.76 6.11 -3.69
C LEU A 52 6.09 6.46 -2.37
N LEU A 53 6.65 7.44 -1.66
CA LEU A 53 6.11 7.99 -0.43
C LEU A 53 5.70 9.45 -0.65
N LEU A 54 4.44 9.74 -0.42
CA LEU A 54 3.84 11.08 -0.46
C LEU A 54 3.39 11.45 0.96
N HIS A 55 3.85 12.58 1.48
CA HIS A 55 3.40 13.11 2.76
C HIS A 55 3.10 14.61 2.61
N ASN A 56 1.87 15.02 2.93
CA ASN A 56 1.42 16.43 2.91
C ASN A 56 1.60 17.07 4.32
N PRO A 57 1.23 18.34 4.60
CA PRO A 57 1.62 19.04 5.82
C PRO A 57 1.36 18.28 7.13
N PRO A 58 2.18 18.53 8.18
CA PRO A 58 3.16 19.61 8.28
C PRO A 58 4.50 19.33 7.58
N CYS A 59 4.80 18.07 7.25
CA CYS A 59 6.04 17.67 6.62
C CYS A 59 5.80 17.37 5.13
N ASN A 60 5.73 18.41 4.29
CA ASN A 60 5.68 18.25 2.84
C ASN A 60 6.94 17.52 2.36
N SER A 61 6.85 16.21 2.24
CA SER A 61 7.96 15.36 1.83
C SER A 61 7.48 14.36 0.82
N ILE A 62 8.13 14.38 -0.34
CA ILE A 62 7.98 13.33 -1.34
C ILE A 62 9.30 12.60 -1.43
N LYS A 63 9.23 11.27 -1.38
CA LYS A 63 10.41 10.41 -1.40
C LYS A 63 10.20 9.26 -2.37
N ILE A 64 11.23 8.95 -3.15
CA ILE A 64 11.34 7.70 -3.89
C ILE A 64 12.42 6.85 -3.23
N VAL A 65 12.13 5.57 -2.96
CA VAL A 65 13.15 4.60 -2.55
C VAL A 65 13.21 3.50 -3.60
N ILE A 66 14.41 3.20 -4.06
CA ILE A 66 14.68 2.11 -5.00
C ILE A 66 15.54 1.09 -4.28
N GLN A 67 15.09 -0.15 -4.22
CA GLN A 67 15.83 -1.25 -3.63
C GLN A 67 16.47 -2.11 -4.72
N PHE A 68 17.73 -2.48 -4.50
CA PHE A 68 18.46 -3.51 -5.24
C PHE A 68 18.68 -4.72 -4.30
N SER A 69 19.41 -5.74 -4.75
CA SER A 69 19.65 -6.96 -3.95
C SER A 69 20.32 -6.67 -2.60
N GLU A 70 21.26 -5.74 -2.55
CA GLU A 70 22.13 -5.51 -1.39
C GLU A 70 22.01 -4.11 -0.78
N ASN A 71 21.36 -3.16 -1.47
CA ASN A 71 21.27 -1.78 -1.01
C ASN A 71 19.95 -1.11 -1.42
N SER A 72 19.70 0.06 -0.83
CA SER A 72 18.57 0.93 -1.18
C SER A 72 19.07 2.34 -1.46
N ILE A 73 18.55 2.98 -2.51
CA ILE A 73 18.86 4.36 -2.86
C ILE A 73 17.62 5.21 -2.59
N ASN A 74 17.81 6.31 -1.88
CA ASN A 74 16.76 7.22 -1.44
C ASN A 74 16.90 8.55 -2.19
N PHE A 75 15.79 9.00 -2.76
CA PHE A 75 15.66 10.31 -3.37
C PHE A 75 14.60 11.10 -2.60
N THR A 76 15.01 12.16 -1.92
CA THR A 76 14.14 13.00 -1.10
C THR A 76 14.01 14.36 -1.74
N LEU A 77 12.78 14.85 -1.87
CA LEU A 77 12.55 16.22 -2.32
C LEU A 77 12.59 17.19 -1.15
N ILE A 78 13.32 18.29 -1.35
CA ILE A 78 13.45 19.38 -0.40
C ILE A 78 12.91 20.64 -1.07
N ALA A 79 11.94 21.29 -0.43
CA ALA A 79 11.48 22.61 -0.87
C ALA A 79 12.65 23.59 -0.82
N LYS A 80 12.88 24.36 -1.90
CA LYS A 80 13.95 25.36 -1.95
C LYS A 80 13.68 26.46 -0.90
N ILE A 81 14.31 26.35 0.26
CA ILE A 81 14.36 27.40 1.29
C ILE A 81 15.69 28.12 1.07
N GLU A 82 15.67 29.26 0.38
CA GLU A 82 16.75 30.28 0.35
C GLU A 82 18.19 29.79 0.62
N TYR A 83 18.65 28.76 -0.08
CA TYR A 83 20.05 28.33 -0.04
C TYR A 83 20.82 29.03 -1.15
N SER A 84 22.09 29.37 -0.88
CA SER A 84 22.99 29.92 -1.90
C SER A 84 23.19 28.89 -3.02
N GLU A 85 23.03 29.33 -4.27
CA GLU A 85 23.01 28.44 -5.44
C GLU A 85 24.37 27.78 -5.76
N GLU A 86 25.44 28.23 -5.10
CA GLU A 86 26.83 27.89 -5.42
C GLU A 86 27.26 26.46 -5.07
N ALA A 87 26.45 25.68 -4.33
CA ALA A 87 26.82 24.33 -3.86
C ALA A 87 26.08 23.17 -4.56
N PHE A 88 25.24 23.44 -5.56
CA PHE A 88 24.35 22.41 -6.14
C PHE A 88 24.83 21.85 -7.47
N SER A 89 24.66 20.54 -7.65
CA SER A 89 24.81 19.93 -8.97
C SER A 89 23.58 20.24 -9.81
N SER A 90 23.80 20.65 -11.06
CA SER A 90 22.73 20.73 -12.06
C SER A 90 22.58 19.37 -12.72
N TRP A 91 21.43 18.75 -12.55
CA TRP A 91 21.05 17.47 -13.16
C TRP A 91 19.99 17.69 -14.23
N GLU A 92 20.00 16.86 -15.27
CA GLU A 92 18.96 16.85 -16.29
C GLU A 92 18.10 15.59 -16.09
N ILE A 93 16.84 15.79 -15.72
CA ILE A 93 15.87 14.69 -15.50
C ILE A 93 14.72 14.90 -16.48
N ASP A 94 14.61 14.00 -17.45
CA ASP A 94 13.62 14.06 -18.53
C ASP A 94 13.62 15.40 -19.28
N GLY A 95 14.82 15.91 -19.59
CA GLY A 95 14.99 17.20 -20.27
C GLY A 95 14.78 18.44 -19.40
N ASN A 96 14.40 18.27 -18.13
CA ASN A 96 14.21 19.37 -17.20
C ASN A 96 15.43 19.54 -16.29
N PRO A 97 15.95 20.77 -16.12
CA PRO A 97 17.01 21.02 -15.15
C PRO A 97 16.44 20.87 -13.74
N VAL A 98 17.09 20.04 -12.93
CA VAL A 98 16.78 19.84 -11.52
C VAL A 98 18.06 20.05 -10.72
N HIS A 99 17.98 20.92 -9.72
CA HIS A 99 19.09 21.09 -8.79
C HIS A 99 19.04 19.97 -7.75
N GLY A 100 20.20 19.41 -7.44
CA GLY A 100 20.29 18.37 -6.43
C GLY A 100 21.65 18.29 -5.78
N GLN A 101 21.70 17.50 -4.71
CA GLN A 101 22.92 17.18 -4.01
C GLN A 101 22.90 15.72 -3.61
N LYS A 102 24.03 15.04 -3.81
CA LYS A 102 24.29 13.72 -3.23
C LYS A 102 24.79 13.93 -1.80
N LEU A 103 23.99 13.53 -0.81
CA LEU A 103 24.36 13.67 0.61
C LEU A 103 25.36 12.59 1.03
N ASN A 104 25.19 11.37 0.52
CA ASN A 104 26.08 10.23 0.70
C ASN A 104 25.86 9.20 -0.42
N LYS A 105 26.47 8.00 -0.31
CA LYS A 105 26.37 6.95 -1.34
C LYS A 105 24.92 6.65 -1.74
N THR A 106 23.99 6.60 -0.79
CA THR A 106 22.63 6.09 -1.02
C THR A 106 21.53 7.14 -0.86
N ASN A 107 21.88 8.41 -0.66
CA ASN A 107 20.90 9.46 -0.39
C ASN A 107 21.14 10.68 -1.28
N PHE A 108 20.11 11.02 -2.04
CA PHE A 108 20.05 12.15 -2.95
C PHE A 108 18.95 13.10 -2.49
N SER A 109 19.27 14.38 -2.46
CA SER A 109 18.32 15.46 -2.22
C SER A 109 18.07 16.19 -3.54
N LEU A 110 16.81 16.33 -3.93
CA LEU A 110 16.42 17.13 -5.10
C LEU A 110 15.67 18.36 -4.62
N PHE A 111 16.01 19.51 -5.17
CA PHE A 111 15.37 20.77 -4.84
C PHE A 111 14.22 21.05 -5.82
N SER A 112 13.09 21.46 -5.27
CA SER A 112 11.90 21.84 -6.04
C SER A 112 11.39 23.21 -5.61
N GLY A 113 10.34 23.68 -6.28
CA GLY A 113 9.55 24.82 -5.80
C GLY A 113 8.95 24.58 -4.41
N LYS A 114 8.42 25.66 -3.83
CA LYS A 114 7.87 25.67 -2.45
C LYS A 114 6.53 24.92 -2.34
N THR A 115 5.83 24.70 -3.45
CA THR A 115 4.50 24.08 -3.43
C THR A 115 4.56 22.56 -3.61
N TYR A 116 3.51 21.87 -3.15
CA TYR A 116 3.37 20.42 -3.38
C TYR A 116 3.29 20.10 -4.88
N SER A 117 2.61 20.92 -5.67
CA SER A 117 2.50 20.75 -7.12
C SER A 117 3.88 20.79 -7.81
N ASP A 118 4.78 21.68 -7.38
CA ASP A 118 6.14 21.74 -7.90
C ASP A 118 6.93 20.45 -7.57
N GLN A 119 6.77 19.95 -6.35
CA GLN A 119 7.39 18.69 -5.92
C GLN A 119 6.86 17.52 -6.74
N GLU A 120 5.55 17.46 -6.97
CA GLU A 120 4.91 16.39 -7.76
C GLU A 120 5.45 16.34 -9.20
N LEU A 121 5.68 17.50 -9.83
CA LEU A 121 6.27 17.56 -11.19
C LEU A 121 7.69 16.98 -11.24
N VAL A 122 8.54 17.30 -10.26
CA VAL A 122 9.90 16.75 -10.19
C VAL A 122 9.86 15.24 -9.95
N VAL A 123 9.00 14.77 -9.03
CA VAL A 123 8.88 13.33 -8.70
C VAL A 123 8.32 12.55 -9.88
N LYS A 124 7.36 13.11 -10.61
CA LYS A 124 6.83 12.53 -11.83
C LYS A 124 7.91 12.34 -12.89
N SER A 125 8.72 13.37 -13.11
CA SER A 125 9.85 13.32 -14.07
C SER A 125 10.91 12.30 -13.64
N LEU A 126 11.22 12.27 -12.34
CA LEU A 126 12.16 11.32 -11.75
C LEU A 126 11.64 9.87 -11.84
N THR A 127 10.36 9.66 -11.58
CA THR A 127 9.69 8.35 -11.72
C THR A 127 9.76 7.88 -13.17
N GLN A 128 9.42 8.74 -14.13
CA GLN A 128 9.51 8.44 -15.56
C GLN A 128 10.95 8.05 -15.94
N HIS A 129 11.93 8.86 -15.54
CA HIS A 129 13.35 8.58 -15.79
C HIS A 129 13.77 7.20 -15.25
N PHE A 130 13.36 6.85 -14.04
CA PHE A 130 13.68 5.54 -13.48
C PHE A 130 13.03 4.38 -14.23
N HIS A 131 11.79 4.51 -14.69
CA HIS A 131 11.13 3.46 -15.48
C HIS A 131 11.73 3.29 -16.88
N GLU A 132 12.39 4.32 -17.41
CA GLU A 132 13.16 4.23 -18.65
C GLU A 132 14.44 3.43 -18.46
N ILE A 133 15.17 3.66 -17.36
CA ILE A 133 16.48 3.04 -17.13
C ILE A 133 16.44 1.77 -16.27
N MET A 134 15.30 1.40 -15.68
CA MET A 134 15.16 0.26 -14.77
C MET A 134 13.97 -0.64 -15.08
N ARG A 135 14.06 -1.88 -14.58
CA ARG A 135 12.94 -2.80 -14.38
C ARG A 135 12.75 -3.03 -12.88
N PHE A 136 11.50 -2.95 -12.43
CA PHE A 136 11.11 -3.19 -11.04
C PHE A 136 10.33 -4.50 -10.96
N ASN A 137 10.65 -5.32 -9.96
CA ASN A 137 9.88 -6.53 -9.68
C ASN A 137 8.60 -6.19 -8.91
N ASP A 138 8.72 -5.34 -7.89
CA ASP A 138 7.63 -4.96 -7.00
C ASP A 138 7.50 -3.45 -6.82
N TYR A 139 6.30 -3.03 -6.45
CA TYR A 139 5.95 -1.64 -6.17
C TYR A 139 5.28 -1.53 -4.80
N SER A 140 5.60 -0.48 -4.06
CA SER A 140 4.80 -0.05 -2.91
C SER A 140 4.51 1.44 -3.00
N PHE A 141 3.37 1.82 -2.43
CA PHE A 141 2.90 3.19 -2.44
C PHE A 141 2.41 3.56 -1.04
N ARG A 142 2.88 4.70 -0.53
CA ARG A 142 2.46 5.24 0.76
C ARG A 142 2.09 6.69 0.61
N ALA A 143 0.85 7.03 0.92
CA ALA A 143 0.37 8.40 0.90
C ALA A 143 -0.27 8.74 2.24
N ILE A 144 0.28 9.74 2.94
CA ILE A 144 -0.18 10.15 4.26
C ILE A 144 -0.61 11.61 4.21
N GLN A 145 -1.83 11.89 4.67
CA GLN A 145 -2.42 13.23 4.67
C GLN A 145 -2.48 13.85 3.25
N VAL A 146 -2.52 13.02 2.21
CA VAL A 146 -2.63 13.46 0.81
C VAL A 146 -4.11 13.53 0.41
N SER A 147 -4.46 14.44 -0.49
CA SER A 147 -5.85 14.50 -0.97
C SER A 147 -6.21 13.28 -1.81
N LEU A 148 -7.42 12.75 -1.65
CA LEU A 148 -7.93 11.62 -2.42
C LEU A 148 -7.93 11.95 -3.91
N LYS A 149 -8.29 13.18 -4.27
CA LYS A 149 -8.22 13.66 -5.66
C LYS A 149 -6.81 13.54 -6.23
N SER A 150 -5.78 13.94 -5.48
CA SER A 150 -4.37 13.80 -5.88
C SER A 150 -3.97 12.33 -6.03
N ILE A 151 -4.47 11.45 -5.16
CA ILE A 151 -4.26 10.00 -5.29
C ILE A 151 -4.92 9.48 -6.56
N MET A 152 -6.17 9.83 -6.83
CA MET A 152 -6.90 9.35 -8.01
C MET A 152 -6.27 9.80 -9.33
N SER A 153 -5.66 10.99 -9.36
CA SER A 153 -4.95 11.50 -10.54
C SER A 153 -3.45 11.23 -10.54
N ASN A 154 -2.93 10.44 -9.60
CA ASN A 154 -1.50 10.25 -9.43
C ASN A 154 -0.83 9.64 -10.67
N PHE A 155 0.38 10.10 -11.00
CA PHE A 155 1.10 9.60 -12.17
C PHE A 155 1.52 8.13 -12.05
N ILE A 156 1.60 7.56 -10.83
CA ILE A 156 2.03 6.18 -10.61
C ILE A 156 1.15 5.16 -11.33
N TRP A 157 -0.13 5.48 -11.55
CA TRP A 157 -1.09 4.61 -12.23
C TRP A 157 -0.74 4.33 -13.70
N LYS A 158 0.12 5.16 -14.31
CA LYS A 158 0.64 4.91 -15.66
C LYS A 158 1.65 3.77 -15.70
N HIS A 159 2.28 3.48 -14.56
CA HIS A 159 3.36 2.49 -14.46
C HIS A 159 2.86 1.18 -13.87
N THR A 160 1.98 1.23 -12.87
CA THR A 160 1.43 0.02 -12.26
C THR A 160 0.05 0.25 -11.62
N LYS A 161 -0.74 -0.82 -11.62
CA LYS A 161 -1.93 -0.99 -10.75
C LYS A 161 -1.78 -2.18 -9.80
N LYS A 162 -0.58 -2.78 -9.74
CA LYS A 162 -0.22 -3.93 -8.91
C LYS A 162 0.83 -3.50 -7.89
N PHE A 163 0.51 -3.66 -6.62
CA PHE A 163 1.37 -3.26 -5.51
C PHE A 163 1.57 -4.42 -4.53
N ARG A 164 2.75 -4.48 -3.94
CA ARG A 164 3.00 -5.28 -2.74
C ARG A 164 2.29 -4.62 -1.56
N ASP A 165 2.60 -3.36 -1.29
CA ASP A 165 2.02 -2.59 -0.19
C ASP A 165 1.36 -1.31 -0.71
N PHE A 166 0.14 -1.03 -0.28
CA PHE A 166 -0.55 0.23 -0.56
C PHE A 166 -1.12 0.79 0.74
N VAL A 167 -0.57 1.93 1.18
CA VAL A 167 -1.00 2.63 2.39
C VAL A 167 -1.52 4.00 2.01
N TYR A 168 -2.75 4.31 2.38
CA TYR A 168 -3.35 5.61 2.16
C TYR A 168 -4.10 6.12 3.38
N TYR A 169 -3.66 7.25 3.91
CA TYR A 169 -4.35 7.99 4.96
C TYR A 169 -4.85 9.32 4.40
N GLN A 170 -6.17 9.45 4.36
CA GLN A 170 -6.84 10.64 3.85
C GLN A 170 -6.54 11.86 4.72
N ASN A 171 -6.47 13.03 4.08
CA ASN A 171 -6.20 14.29 4.77
C ASN A 171 -7.43 14.83 5.55
N GLU A 172 -7.20 15.74 6.49
CA GLU A 172 -8.24 16.36 7.32
C GLU A 172 -9.14 17.38 6.61
N ILE A 173 -8.84 17.79 5.38
CA ILE A 173 -9.61 18.83 4.66
C ILE A 173 -10.58 18.22 3.62
N ASP A 174 -10.29 17.01 3.14
CA ASP A 174 -11.04 16.34 2.10
C ASP A 174 -12.46 15.92 2.52
N THR A 175 -13.35 15.78 1.55
CA THR A 175 -14.64 15.11 1.75
C THR A 175 -14.48 13.59 1.87
N SER A 176 -15.50 12.90 2.37
CA SER A 176 -15.53 11.43 2.37
C SER A 176 -15.35 10.85 0.96
N ALA A 177 -14.80 9.64 0.87
CA ALA A 177 -14.53 8.97 -0.40
C ALA A 177 -15.83 8.62 -1.13
N THR A 178 -15.91 8.94 -2.42
CA THR A 178 -17.07 8.59 -3.25
C THR A 178 -17.07 7.11 -3.63
N SER A 179 -18.23 6.59 -4.02
CA SER A 179 -18.39 5.22 -4.57
C SER A 179 -17.38 4.90 -5.68
N LYS A 180 -17.11 5.87 -6.58
CA LYS A 180 -16.16 5.69 -7.68
C LYS A 180 -14.72 5.53 -7.18
N GLU A 181 -14.34 6.31 -6.18
CA GLU A 181 -12.99 6.28 -5.60
C GLU A 181 -12.76 5.00 -4.79
N LEU A 182 -13.76 4.55 -4.02
CA LEU A 182 -13.68 3.27 -3.32
C LEU A 182 -13.58 2.10 -4.30
N LYS A 183 -14.38 2.09 -5.38
CA LYS A 183 -14.28 1.06 -6.42
C LYS A 183 -12.90 1.02 -7.06
N PHE A 184 -12.31 2.17 -7.33
CA PHE A 184 -10.95 2.21 -7.85
C PHE A 184 -9.94 1.59 -6.87
N LEU A 185 -9.97 2.00 -5.59
CA LEU A 185 -9.03 1.55 -4.56
C LEU A 185 -9.20 0.07 -4.19
N LEU A 186 -10.42 -0.46 -4.25
CA LEU A 186 -10.72 -1.82 -3.79
C LEU A 186 -10.88 -2.84 -4.93
N GLU A 187 -11.26 -2.39 -6.13
CA GLU A 187 -11.60 -3.28 -7.25
C GLU A 187 -10.70 -3.11 -8.48
N GLU A 188 -10.15 -1.93 -8.74
CA GLU A 188 -9.32 -1.71 -9.94
C GLU A 188 -7.83 -1.98 -9.71
N ILE A 189 -7.32 -1.66 -8.53
CA ILE A 189 -5.93 -1.99 -8.17
C ILE A 189 -5.84 -3.40 -7.59
N THR A 190 -4.65 -3.97 -7.58
CA THR A 190 -4.34 -5.26 -6.97
C THR A 190 -3.22 -5.03 -5.97
N VAL A 191 -3.42 -5.48 -4.74
CA VAL A 191 -2.53 -5.19 -3.63
C VAL A 191 -2.42 -6.42 -2.74
N ASN A 192 -1.21 -6.77 -2.30
CA ASN A 192 -1.02 -7.84 -1.33
C ASN A 192 -1.40 -7.35 0.08
N GLN A 193 -0.86 -6.20 0.50
CA GLN A 193 -1.16 -5.54 1.77
C GLN A 193 -1.76 -4.14 1.54
N LEU A 194 -3.06 -4.01 1.78
CA LEU A 194 -3.79 -2.75 1.66
C LEU A 194 -4.09 -2.18 3.04
N GLU A 195 -3.75 -0.91 3.26
CA GLU A 195 -4.12 -0.15 4.44
C GLU A 195 -4.78 1.16 4.02
N LEU A 196 -6.04 1.35 4.40
CA LEU A 196 -6.80 2.56 4.09
C LEU A 196 -7.33 3.18 5.39
N ARG A 197 -6.99 4.44 5.63
CA ARG A 197 -7.64 5.29 6.64
C ARG A 197 -8.38 6.40 5.92
N LEU A 198 -9.68 6.21 5.80
CA LEU A 198 -10.56 7.16 5.13
C LEU A 198 -11.31 7.99 6.17
N LYS A 199 -11.95 9.07 5.73
CA LYS A 199 -12.89 9.77 6.58
C LYS A 199 -14.21 9.02 6.66
N PRO A 200 -14.88 9.04 7.83
CA PRO A 200 -16.22 8.51 7.93
C PRO A 200 -17.15 9.26 6.97
N GLU A 201 -18.02 8.53 6.30
CA GLU A 201 -19.18 9.10 5.61
C GLU A 201 -20.39 8.96 6.52
N ILE A 202 -21.23 10.01 6.59
CA ILE A 202 -22.41 10.03 7.47
C ILE A 202 -23.48 9.04 6.96
N HIS A 203 -23.46 8.72 5.67
CA HIS A 203 -24.37 7.78 5.04
C HIS A 203 -23.58 6.85 4.10
N PRO A 204 -23.53 5.53 4.34
CA PRO A 204 -22.95 4.60 3.37
C PRO A 204 -23.74 4.67 2.07
N THR A 205 -23.19 5.35 1.06
CA THR A 205 -23.85 5.50 -0.25
C THR A 205 -23.40 4.42 -1.25
N VAL A 206 -22.49 3.54 -0.86
CA VAL A 206 -21.77 2.68 -1.80
C VAL A 206 -22.37 1.28 -1.84
N SER A 207 -22.87 0.92 -3.03
CA SER A 207 -23.24 -0.45 -3.42
C SER A 207 -22.16 -1.47 -3.03
N LYS A 208 -22.56 -2.71 -2.75
CA LYS A 208 -21.69 -3.88 -2.52
C LYS A 208 -20.39 -3.83 -3.34
N LEU A 209 -19.25 -3.85 -2.64
CA LEU A 209 -17.90 -3.75 -3.21
C LEU A 209 -17.24 -5.12 -3.31
N LYS A 210 -16.39 -5.32 -4.32
CA LYS A 210 -15.61 -6.55 -4.49
C LYS A 210 -14.27 -6.46 -3.76
N LEU A 211 -14.22 -7.01 -2.55
CA LEU A 211 -13.02 -7.04 -1.72
C LEU A 211 -12.14 -8.22 -2.12
N LYS A 212 -10.97 -7.95 -2.73
CA LYS A 212 -10.13 -8.98 -3.36
C LYS A 212 -8.65 -8.96 -2.97
N HIS A 213 -8.24 -8.04 -2.11
CA HIS A 213 -6.84 -7.95 -1.68
C HIS A 213 -6.53 -9.04 -0.66
N SER A 214 -5.30 -9.58 -0.64
CA SER A 214 -4.96 -10.68 0.28
C SER A 214 -5.10 -10.22 1.74
N THR A 215 -4.47 -9.11 2.09
CA THR A 215 -4.48 -8.51 3.44
C THR A 215 -5.07 -7.10 3.35
N MET A 216 -6.07 -6.80 4.17
CA MET A 216 -6.74 -5.49 4.22
C MET A 216 -6.88 -4.96 5.64
N GLN A 217 -6.42 -3.74 5.86
CA GLN A 217 -6.73 -2.95 7.04
C GLN A 217 -7.52 -1.70 6.64
N LEU A 218 -8.69 -1.53 7.22
CA LEU A 218 -9.64 -0.46 6.90
C LEU A 218 -10.02 0.29 8.16
N ASP A 219 -9.56 1.53 8.28
CA ASP A 219 -9.91 2.45 9.36
C ASP A 219 -11.03 3.40 8.92
N TYR A 220 -12.04 3.55 9.78
CA TYR A 220 -13.24 4.39 9.57
C TYR A 220 -14.03 4.01 8.31
N SER A 221 -14.21 2.71 8.08
CA SER A 221 -14.87 2.15 6.90
C SER A 221 -16.41 2.27 6.92
N LEU A 222 -16.96 3.36 7.47
CA LEU A 222 -18.41 3.57 7.54
C LEU A 222 -19.07 3.61 6.15
N SER A 223 -18.28 3.81 5.09
CA SER A 223 -18.74 3.81 3.70
C SER A 223 -18.91 2.42 3.07
N ILE A 224 -18.47 1.34 3.72
CA ILE A 224 -18.54 -0.02 3.15
C ILE A 224 -19.66 -0.80 3.83
N HIS A 225 -20.69 -1.15 3.05
CA HIS A 225 -21.77 -1.99 3.52
C HIS A 225 -21.23 -3.39 3.92
N PHE A 226 -21.67 -3.90 5.07
CA PHE A 226 -21.13 -5.13 5.65
C PHE A 226 -21.29 -6.36 4.74
N ASP A 227 -22.36 -6.41 3.95
CA ASP A 227 -22.56 -7.47 2.92
C ASP A 227 -21.43 -7.60 1.91
N SER A 228 -20.57 -6.58 1.75
CA SER A 228 -19.37 -6.66 0.91
C SER A 228 -18.37 -7.70 1.42
N TYR A 229 -18.39 -8.01 2.72
CA TYR A 229 -17.53 -9.02 3.35
C TYR A 229 -18.03 -10.45 3.15
N PHE A 230 -19.26 -10.66 2.67
CA PHE A 230 -19.79 -12.02 2.43
C PHE A 230 -19.19 -12.68 1.17
N ASP A 231 -18.76 -11.88 0.19
CA ASP A 231 -18.16 -12.40 -1.06
C ASP A 231 -16.68 -12.06 -1.19
N MET A 232 -16.02 -11.68 -0.09
CA MET A 232 -14.62 -11.27 -0.14
C MET A 232 -13.71 -12.45 -0.51
N LYS A 233 -12.62 -12.14 -1.20
CA LYS A 233 -11.55 -13.08 -1.55
C LYS A 233 -10.28 -12.88 -0.72
N CYS A 234 -10.37 -12.10 0.34
CA CYS A 234 -9.29 -11.75 1.24
C CYS A 234 -8.90 -12.92 2.16
N GLU A 235 -7.63 -12.96 2.56
CA GLU A 235 -7.13 -13.89 3.58
C GLU A 235 -7.23 -13.27 4.97
N LYS A 236 -6.89 -11.98 5.11
CA LYS A 236 -6.88 -11.28 6.38
C LYS A 236 -7.51 -9.91 6.28
N VAL A 237 -8.44 -9.61 7.18
CA VAL A 237 -9.17 -8.34 7.19
C VAL A 237 -9.24 -7.78 8.62
N TRP A 238 -8.83 -6.52 8.79
CA TRP A 238 -9.02 -5.73 10.01
C TRP A 238 -9.83 -4.49 9.70
N ILE A 239 -10.88 -4.26 10.47
CA ILE A 239 -11.75 -3.11 10.33
C ILE A 239 -11.79 -2.38 11.68
N THR A 240 -11.30 -1.16 11.68
CA THR A 240 -11.34 -0.27 12.84
C THR A 240 -12.45 0.74 12.60
N VAL A 241 -13.45 0.75 13.49
CA VAL A 241 -14.70 1.52 13.38
C VAL A 241 -15.63 1.06 12.26
N SER A 242 -16.62 0.23 12.61
CA SER A 242 -17.75 -0.12 11.75
C SER A 242 -19.09 -0.07 12.50
N ILE A 243 -20.18 0.19 11.77
CA ILE A 243 -21.54 0.01 12.27
C ILE A 243 -21.94 -1.42 11.94
N VAL A 244 -21.69 -2.32 12.89
CA VAL A 244 -22.03 -3.75 12.78
C VAL A 244 -23.05 -4.09 13.85
N ASN A 245 -24.10 -4.79 13.47
CA ASN A 245 -25.08 -5.34 14.40
C ASN A 245 -24.85 -6.86 14.60
N SER A 246 -25.56 -7.48 15.53
CA SER A 246 -25.38 -8.92 15.79
C SER A 246 -25.76 -9.81 14.60
N GLU A 247 -26.76 -9.42 13.80
CA GLU A 247 -27.21 -10.20 12.65
C GLU A 247 -26.17 -10.18 11.52
N ASP A 248 -25.43 -9.07 11.36
CA ASP A 248 -24.31 -8.98 10.41
C ASP A 248 -23.25 -10.04 10.72
N ILE A 249 -22.86 -10.19 11.99
CA ILE A 249 -21.90 -11.22 12.44
C ILE A 249 -22.48 -12.62 12.26
N VAL A 250 -23.76 -12.82 12.59
CA VAL A 250 -24.43 -14.11 12.36
C VAL A 250 -24.40 -14.48 10.86
N ASN A 251 -24.71 -13.54 9.98
CA ASN A 251 -24.70 -13.78 8.54
C ASN A 251 -23.28 -14.05 8.01
N PHE A 252 -22.28 -13.32 8.51
CA PHE A 252 -20.88 -13.57 8.18
C PHE A 252 -20.44 -14.99 8.55
N VAL A 253 -20.69 -15.42 9.78
CA VAL A 253 -20.30 -16.75 10.27
C VAL A 253 -21.08 -17.86 9.56
N ARG A 254 -22.37 -17.68 9.30
CA ARG A 254 -23.17 -18.63 8.48
C ARG A 254 -22.59 -18.77 7.08
N ASN A 255 -22.27 -17.65 6.44
CA ASN A 255 -21.69 -17.66 5.11
C ASN A 255 -20.36 -18.43 5.06
N TRP A 256 -19.51 -18.32 6.09
CA TRP A 256 -18.32 -19.16 6.24
C TRP A 256 -18.66 -20.65 6.44
N LEU A 257 -19.62 -20.96 7.32
CA LEU A 257 -20.10 -22.33 7.57
C LEU A 257 -20.62 -22.99 6.28
N ASP A 258 -21.25 -22.23 5.39
CA ASP A 258 -21.76 -22.69 4.10
C ASP A 258 -20.67 -22.96 3.05
N GLY A 259 -19.39 -22.65 3.36
CA GLY A 259 -18.25 -22.89 2.46
C GLY A 259 -17.85 -21.68 1.62
N ASN A 260 -18.55 -20.56 1.76
CA ASN A 260 -18.11 -19.29 1.19
C ASN A 260 -16.94 -18.76 2.05
N LEU A 261 -16.05 -17.92 1.50
CA LEU A 261 -14.84 -17.43 2.19
C LEU A 261 -13.68 -18.46 2.37
N GLU A 262 -13.45 -19.30 1.36
CA GLU A 262 -12.43 -20.37 1.37
C GLU A 262 -10.99 -19.93 1.72
N ASN A 263 -10.63 -18.69 1.39
CA ASN A 263 -9.29 -18.11 1.61
C ASN A 263 -9.12 -17.48 2.99
N LEU A 264 -10.23 -17.26 3.71
CA LEU A 264 -10.21 -16.51 4.95
C LEU A 264 -9.40 -17.25 6.02
N GLN A 265 -8.41 -16.56 6.58
CA GLN A 265 -7.64 -16.98 7.74
C GLN A 265 -8.02 -16.15 8.96
N PHE A 266 -8.29 -14.85 8.77
CA PHE A 266 -8.54 -13.94 9.87
C PHE A 266 -9.47 -12.79 9.49
N PHE A 267 -10.47 -12.52 10.33
CA PHE A 267 -11.35 -11.36 10.21
C PHE A 267 -11.52 -10.69 11.57
N SER A 268 -11.44 -9.37 11.60
CA SER A 268 -11.57 -8.56 12.80
C SER A 268 -12.38 -7.31 12.51
N VAL A 269 -13.35 -7.00 13.36
CA VAL A 269 -14.11 -5.75 13.30
C VAL A 269 -14.35 -5.15 14.67
N GLU A 270 -14.08 -3.85 14.82
CA GLU A 270 -14.51 -3.07 15.98
C GLU A 270 -16.00 -2.72 15.86
N ILE A 271 -16.74 -3.00 16.93
CA ILE A 271 -18.18 -2.85 17.06
C ILE A 271 -18.47 -1.57 17.85
N ARG A 272 -19.00 -0.53 17.21
CA ARG A 272 -19.39 0.69 17.94
C ARG A 272 -20.80 0.70 18.50
N ASN A 273 -21.62 -0.28 18.12
CA ASN A 273 -23.03 -0.31 18.48
C ASN A 273 -23.22 -0.82 19.92
N ASP A 274 -23.86 -0.01 20.77
CA ASP A 274 -24.19 -0.40 22.15
C ASP A 274 -25.33 -1.43 22.21
N VAL A 275 -26.02 -1.70 21.09
CA VAL A 275 -27.08 -2.72 20.95
C VAL A 275 -26.52 -4.08 20.49
N PHE A 276 -25.20 -4.26 20.52
CA PHE A 276 -24.58 -5.52 20.15
C PHE A 276 -24.76 -6.58 21.25
N ASP A 277 -25.26 -7.74 20.85
CA ASP A 277 -25.59 -8.87 21.74
C ASP A 277 -24.75 -10.10 21.35
N GLU A 278 -23.71 -10.37 22.15
CA GLU A 278 -22.79 -11.51 22.01
C GLU A 278 -23.50 -12.84 22.28
N ASP A 279 -24.39 -12.88 23.27
CA ASP A 279 -25.11 -14.09 23.67
C ASP A 279 -26.08 -14.52 22.58
N PHE A 280 -26.73 -13.56 21.91
CA PHE A 280 -27.54 -13.84 20.73
C PHE A 280 -26.71 -14.55 19.65
N ILE A 281 -25.50 -14.07 19.33
CA ILE A 281 -24.65 -14.67 18.30
C ILE A 281 -24.28 -16.10 18.69
N PHE A 282 -23.80 -16.31 19.92
CA PHE A 282 -23.46 -17.64 20.39
C PHE A 282 -24.67 -18.58 20.40
N SER A 283 -25.87 -18.11 20.74
CA SER A 283 -27.09 -18.92 20.69
C SER A 283 -27.40 -19.45 19.29
N LYS A 284 -27.09 -18.69 18.22
CA LYS A 284 -27.30 -19.10 16.83
C LYS A 284 -26.36 -20.20 16.37
N PHE A 285 -25.19 -20.35 16.99
CA PHE A 285 -24.16 -21.30 16.59
C PHE A 285 -23.96 -22.46 17.55
N LYS A 286 -24.82 -22.61 18.57
CA LYS A 286 -24.69 -23.65 19.60
C LYS A 286 -24.48 -25.07 19.04
N GLN A 287 -25.18 -25.42 17.96
CA GLN A 287 -25.06 -26.74 17.32
C GLN A 287 -23.73 -26.98 16.57
N PHE A 288 -22.96 -25.93 16.29
CA PHE A 288 -21.68 -25.99 15.59
C PHE A 288 -20.48 -25.87 16.54
N MET A 289 -20.72 -25.61 17.82
CA MET A 289 -19.66 -25.42 18.81
C MET A 289 -18.92 -26.72 19.07
N ILE A 290 -17.60 -26.61 19.21
CA ILE A 290 -16.74 -27.72 19.60
C ILE A 290 -16.77 -27.81 21.13
N GLU A 291 -17.22 -28.95 21.65
CA GLU A 291 -17.12 -29.27 23.06
C GLU A 291 -15.77 -29.93 23.33
N PHE A 292 -14.95 -29.30 24.18
CA PHE A 292 -13.68 -29.85 24.61
C PHE A 292 -13.87 -30.68 25.88
N PRO A 293 -13.17 -31.83 26.03
CA PRO A 293 -13.24 -32.63 27.25
C PRO A 293 -12.57 -31.91 28.44
N PRO A 294 -12.90 -32.25 29.70
CA PRO A 294 -12.45 -31.51 30.89
C PRO A 294 -10.95 -31.31 31.06
N ASP A 295 -10.15 -32.22 30.50
CA ASP A 295 -8.69 -32.25 30.54
C ASP A 295 -8.03 -31.45 29.39
N HIS A 296 -8.81 -31.00 28.41
CA HIS A 296 -8.28 -30.24 27.29
C HIS A 296 -7.92 -28.79 27.70
N PRO A 297 -6.78 -28.23 27.25
CA PRO A 297 -6.38 -26.85 27.60
C PRO A 297 -7.42 -25.78 27.25
N LYS A 298 -8.29 -26.05 26.27
CA LYS A 298 -9.39 -25.17 25.84
C LYS A 298 -10.73 -25.44 26.57
N HIS A 299 -10.83 -26.38 27.52
CA HIS A 299 -12.10 -26.66 28.21
C HIS A 299 -12.64 -25.45 28.99
N ASN A 300 -11.74 -24.71 29.63
CA ASN A 300 -12.05 -23.49 30.37
C ASN A 300 -11.72 -22.23 29.55
N THR A 301 -12.03 -22.23 28.24
CA THR A 301 -11.94 -21.00 27.44
C THR A 301 -12.84 -19.92 28.04
N ARG A 302 -12.39 -18.68 27.93
CA ARG A 302 -13.13 -17.52 28.44
C ARG A 302 -14.57 -17.50 27.87
N PRO A 303 -15.56 -16.98 28.61
CA PRO A 303 -16.96 -17.03 28.20
C PRO A 303 -17.24 -16.33 26.86
N ASN A 304 -16.37 -15.42 26.45
CA ASN A 304 -16.39 -14.64 25.22
C ASN A 304 -15.63 -15.31 24.04
N ILE A 305 -15.19 -16.56 24.18
CA ILE A 305 -14.48 -17.30 23.12
C ILE A 305 -15.19 -18.63 22.87
N ARG A 306 -15.47 -18.95 21.60
CA ARG A 306 -16.04 -20.24 21.19
C ARG A 306 -15.34 -20.73 19.92
N ASP A 307 -14.99 -22.01 19.89
CA ASP A 307 -14.51 -22.65 18.67
C ASP A 307 -15.73 -23.34 17.99
N ILE A 308 -15.88 -23.16 16.68
CA ILE A 308 -16.92 -23.80 15.86
C ILE A 308 -16.29 -24.67 14.77
N LYS A 309 -17.05 -25.64 14.25
CA LYS A 309 -16.61 -26.54 13.20
C LYS A 309 -17.55 -26.52 11.99
N GLN A 310 -16.95 -26.43 10.81
CA GLN A 310 -17.63 -26.58 9.54
C GLN A 310 -17.85 -28.06 9.19
N SER A 311 -18.85 -28.36 8.37
CA SER A 311 -19.09 -29.70 7.80
C SER A 311 -17.89 -30.26 7.02
N SER A 312 -17.06 -29.39 6.43
CA SER A 312 -15.82 -29.75 5.73
C SER A 312 -14.71 -30.27 6.64
N GLY A 313 -14.84 -30.06 7.95
CA GLY A 313 -13.82 -30.38 8.95
C GLY A 313 -12.98 -29.19 9.39
N LYS A 314 -13.00 -28.05 8.68
CA LYS A 314 -12.32 -26.81 9.09
C LYS A 314 -12.92 -26.28 10.40
N SER A 315 -12.09 -25.72 11.26
CA SER A 315 -12.50 -25.08 12.51
C SER A 315 -12.20 -23.58 12.49
N ALA A 316 -12.95 -22.83 13.28
CA ALA A 316 -12.67 -21.42 13.49
C ALA A 316 -12.96 -21.01 14.93
N ARG A 317 -12.21 -20.03 15.42
CA ARG A 317 -12.40 -19.39 16.72
C ARG A 317 -13.16 -18.08 16.56
N LEU A 318 -14.27 -17.95 17.28
CA LEU A 318 -15.00 -16.70 17.48
C LEU A 318 -14.58 -16.11 18.82
N SER A 319 -14.15 -14.86 18.82
CA SER A 319 -13.77 -14.13 20.04
C SER A 319 -14.43 -12.76 20.07
N PHE A 320 -14.96 -12.37 21.23
CA PHE A 320 -15.44 -11.02 21.49
C PHE A 320 -14.65 -10.39 22.61
N TYR A 321 -14.15 -9.17 22.46
CA TYR A 321 -13.47 -8.49 23.56
C TYR A 321 -13.41 -7.00 23.32
N LEU A 322 -13.62 -6.18 24.36
CA LEU A 322 -13.46 -4.72 24.31
C LEU A 322 -14.14 -4.09 23.08
N LYS A 323 -15.39 -4.48 22.79
CA LYS A 323 -16.15 -4.02 21.61
C LYS A 323 -15.51 -4.43 20.27
N LYS A 324 -14.92 -5.61 20.18
CA LYS A 324 -14.31 -6.14 18.95
C LYS A 324 -14.73 -7.59 18.76
N PHE A 325 -15.09 -7.94 17.54
CA PHE A 325 -15.27 -9.32 17.08
C PHE A 325 -14.04 -9.76 16.32
N GLU A 326 -13.61 -10.99 16.59
CA GLU A 326 -12.55 -11.68 15.89
C GLU A 326 -12.98 -13.08 15.47
N PHE A 327 -12.56 -13.45 14.27
CA PHE A 327 -12.80 -14.72 13.65
C PHE A 327 -11.49 -15.25 13.04
N GLU A 328 -10.95 -16.32 13.59
CA GLU A 328 -9.70 -16.93 13.18
C GLU A 328 -9.95 -18.35 12.70
N VAL A 329 -9.56 -18.68 11.46
CA VAL A 329 -9.73 -20.02 10.88
C VAL A 329 -8.47 -20.83 11.15
N GLU A 330 -8.64 -22.02 11.75
CA GLU A 330 -7.55 -22.94 12.14
C GLU A 330 -7.25 -23.99 11.04
#